data_AF-A0A960VEP0-F1
#
_entry.id   AF-A0A960VEP0-F1
#
_cell.length_a   1.000
_cell.length_b   1.000
_cell.length_c   1.000
_cell.angle_alpha   90.00
_cell.angle_beta   90.00
_cell.angle_gamma   90.00
#
_symmetry.space_group_name_H-M   'P 1'
#
loop_
_entity.id
_entity.type
_entity.pdbx_description
1 polymer ?
#
loop_
_entity_poly.entity_id
_entity_poly.type
_entity_poly.pdbx_seq_one_letter_code
_entity_poly.pdbx_strand_id
1 'polypeptide(L)'
;PSISTEGPFSMANFLALVLVGWWASWYPGAEPGGGGYIAQRILATKDQKSSVLSTLWFSVAHYFIRPWPWILVALVSVVLFPNLSEKESGKGFVMVMKESLPAGAFGLLLAGFMAAYLSTIATHLNWGTSYLINDVYKPYIKPEKKDDHYIKIAKIIEVILMIGSLWLTFTILENISSTWRFLIEAGAGVGFALIFRWFIPGINAWGELVGFIFPMILHIFNKFYLGIESPYSIYYNAFGTVIIVVLVSYFSEETKPEILEGFYKKVNPPGIIWRNWAKNRGIPVYHPYINLYSSAILVISGLIFIFSGLFLLGNLILLEYEKTIIPLLFMTFSAFMQFWFLKKKKG
;
A
#
# COMPACT_ATOMS: atom_id res chain seq x y z
N PRO A 1 0.55 7.39 26.27
CA PRO A 1 1.28 6.09 26.16
C PRO A 1 2.75 6.35 25.84
N SER A 2 3.66 5.91 26.71
CA SER A 2 5.09 5.87 26.36
C SER A 2 5.26 4.96 25.15
N ILE A 3 6.11 5.36 24.20
CA ILE A 3 6.56 4.46 23.13
C ILE A 3 7.33 3.36 23.85
N SER A 4 6.74 2.17 23.93
CA SER A 4 7.37 1.04 24.60
C SER A 4 8.68 0.69 23.89
N THR A 5 9.69 0.23 24.62
CA THR A 5 10.94 -0.24 24.01
C THR A 5 10.73 -1.55 23.25
N GLU A 6 9.70 -2.33 23.64
CA GLU A 6 9.34 -3.63 23.06
C GLU A 6 7.84 -3.69 22.71
N GLY A 7 7.46 -4.60 21.82
CA GLY A 7 6.07 -4.79 21.38
C GLY A 7 5.72 -4.08 20.06
N PRO A 8 4.50 -4.27 19.53
CA PRO A 8 4.08 -3.79 18.20
C PRO A 8 4.12 -2.27 18.03
N PHE A 9 4.16 -1.51 19.13
CA PHE A 9 4.24 -0.05 19.14
C PHE A 9 5.63 0.50 19.47
N SER A 10 6.68 -0.33 19.38
CA SER A 10 8.03 0.12 19.67
C SER A 10 8.54 1.16 18.67
N MET A 11 9.47 2.01 19.10
CA MET A 11 10.12 2.98 18.21
C MET A 11 10.75 2.30 16.99
N ALA A 12 11.36 1.12 17.19
CA ALA A 12 11.94 0.34 16.11
C ALA A 12 10.88 -0.09 15.08
N ASN A 13 9.73 -0.60 15.54
CA ASN A 13 8.61 -0.97 14.65
C ASN A 13 8.07 0.25 13.90
N PHE A 14 7.92 1.38 14.60
CA PHE A 14 7.48 2.63 13.98
C PHE A 14 8.44 3.11 12.89
N LEU A 15 9.74 3.17 13.19
CA LEU A 15 10.77 3.57 12.23
C LEU A 15 10.84 2.60 11.05
N ALA A 16 10.69 1.30 11.28
CA ALA A 16 10.66 0.30 10.23
C ALA A 16 9.51 0.53 9.24
N LEU A 17 8.30 0.78 9.75
CA LEU A 17 7.13 1.05 8.92
C LEU A 17 7.25 2.38 8.15
N VAL A 18 7.72 3.45 8.81
CA VAL A 18 7.79 4.80 8.23
C VAL A 18 8.98 4.96 7.27
N LEU A 19 10.12 4.34 7.55
CA LEU A 19 11.34 4.50 6.72
C LEU A 19 11.45 3.46 5.62
N VAL A 20 10.93 2.24 5.83
CA VAL A 20 11.12 1.11 4.91
C VAL A 20 9.81 0.54 4.39
N GLY A 21 8.85 0.31 5.28
CA GLY A 21 7.61 -0.41 4.96
C GLY A 21 6.89 0.12 3.72
N TRP A 22 6.72 1.45 3.62
CA TRP A 22 5.94 2.09 2.56
C TRP A 22 6.50 1.94 1.14
N TRP A 23 7.82 1.82 0.97
CA TRP A 23 8.44 1.70 -0.35
C TRP A 23 8.95 0.32 -0.64
N ALA A 24 9.32 -0.47 0.38
CA ALA A 24 9.92 -1.78 0.18
C ALA A 24 8.87 -2.87 -0.02
N SER A 25 7.76 -2.79 0.73
CA SER A 25 6.80 -3.89 0.86
C SER A 25 5.63 -3.72 -0.09
N TRP A 26 5.26 -4.80 -0.77
CA TRP A 26 4.02 -4.83 -1.53
C TRP A 26 2.83 -5.05 -0.60
N TYR A 27 1.85 -4.15 -0.65
CA TYR A 27 0.61 -4.26 0.12
C TYR A 27 -0.61 -4.01 -0.79
N PRO A 28 -1.62 -4.91 -0.80
CA PRO A 28 -2.81 -4.74 -1.62
C PRO A 28 -3.50 -3.38 -1.41
N GLY A 29 -3.56 -2.57 -2.47
CA GLY A 29 -4.15 -1.22 -2.44
C GLY A 29 -3.26 -0.12 -1.88
N ALA A 30 -2.04 -0.42 -1.49
CA ALA A 30 -0.98 0.54 -1.18
C ALA A 30 0.35 0.08 -1.80
N GLU A 31 0.29 -0.41 -3.04
CA GLU A 31 1.44 -0.96 -3.73
C GLU A 31 2.44 0.15 -4.10
N PRO A 32 3.75 -0.01 -3.83
CA PRO A 32 4.75 1.05 -4.03
C PRO A 32 4.80 1.60 -5.47
N GLY A 33 4.51 0.76 -6.47
CA GLY A 33 4.49 1.14 -7.89
C GLY A 33 3.19 1.80 -8.37
N GLY A 34 2.20 2.03 -7.50
CA GLY A 34 0.91 2.62 -7.89
C GLY A 34 0.00 1.68 -8.67
N GLY A 35 0.04 0.38 -8.36
CA GLY A 35 -0.69 -0.69 -9.06
C GLY A 35 -2.02 -1.12 -8.41
N GLY A 36 -2.39 -2.38 -8.66
CA GLY A 36 -3.53 -3.05 -8.04
C GLY A 36 -4.91 -2.48 -8.38
N TYR A 37 -5.86 -2.76 -7.51
CA TYR A 37 -7.26 -2.33 -7.67
C TYR A 37 -7.44 -0.81 -7.53
N ILE A 38 -6.51 -0.08 -6.92
CA ILE A 38 -6.55 1.39 -6.86
C ILE A 38 -6.27 1.98 -8.24
N ALA A 39 -5.27 1.47 -8.96
CA ALA A 39 -4.99 1.87 -10.34
C ALA A 39 -6.21 1.63 -11.24
N GLN A 40 -6.88 0.48 -11.09
CA GLN A 40 -8.11 0.19 -11.85
C GLN A 40 -9.21 1.24 -11.58
N ARG A 41 -9.41 1.64 -10.32
CA ARG A 41 -10.39 2.69 -9.97
C ARG A 41 -10.03 4.05 -10.56
N ILE A 42 -8.74 4.39 -10.59
CA ILE A 42 -8.23 5.61 -11.22
C ILE A 42 -8.50 5.58 -12.73
N LEU A 43 -8.19 4.47 -13.40
CA LEU A 43 -8.36 4.27 -14.84
C LEU A 43 -9.83 4.18 -15.26
N ALA A 44 -10.72 3.79 -14.35
CA ALA A 44 -12.17 3.74 -14.59
C ALA A 44 -12.86 5.11 -14.47
N THR A 45 -12.13 6.17 -14.10
CA THR A 45 -12.70 7.52 -14.07
C THR A 45 -12.90 8.09 -15.47
N LYS A 46 -13.89 8.98 -15.64
CA LYS A 46 -14.25 9.51 -16.96
C LYS A 46 -13.13 10.32 -17.64
N ASP A 47 -12.30 10.99 -16.85
CA ASP A 47 -11.25 11.89 -17.31
C ASP A 47 -10.17 12.07 -16.24
N GLN A 48 -9.04 12.66 -16.64
CA GLN A 48 -7.88 12.89 -15.77
C GLN A 48 -8.21 13.77 -14.55
N LYS A 49 -9.08 14.77 -14.70
CA LYS A 49 -9.48 15.64 -13.59
C LYS A 49 -10.24 14.85 -12.52
N SER A 50 -11.13 13.96 -12.97
CA SER A 50 -11.93 13.09 -12.12
C SER A 50 -11.04 12.09 -11.38
N SER A 51 -10.05 11.51 -12.05
CA SER A 51 -9.00 10.66 -11.44
C SER A 51 -8.23 11.36 -10.31
N VAL A 52 -7.77 12.59 -10.55
CA VAL A 52 -7.03 13.37 -9.54
C VAL A 52 -7.93 13.70 -8.35
N LEU A 53 -9.14 14.20 -8.60
CA LEU A 53 -10.08 14.56 -7.54
C LEU A 53 -10.54 13.35 -6.72
N SER A 54 -10.82 12.22 -7.36
CA SER A 54 -11.21 10.98 -6.65
C SER A 54 -10.07 10.47 -5.76
N THR A 55 -8.83 10.57 -6.24
CA THR A 55 -7.65 10.13 -5.47
C THR A 55 -7.38 11.07 -4.29
N LEU A 56 -7.48 12.39 -4.48
CA LEU A 56 -7.35 13.37 -3.40
C LEU A 56 -8.45 13.18 -2.34
N TRP A 57 -9.70 13.01 -2.78
CA TRP A 57 -10.82 12.72 -1.88
C TRP A 57 -10.59 11.43 -1.11
N PHE A 58 -10.16 10.35 -1.78
CA PHE A 58 -9.82 9.10 -1.13
C PHE A 58 -8.76 9.32 -0.06
N SER A 59 -7.67 10.04 -0.36
CA SER A 59 -6.61 10.32 0.63
C SER A 59 -7.14 11.05 1.87
N VAL A 60 -7.97 12.08 1.69
CA VAL A 60 -8.55 12.84 2.82
C VAL A 60 -9.57 12.00 3.59
N ALA A 61 -10.54 11.41 2.90
CA ALA A 61 -11.58 10.63 3.55
C ALA A 61 -11.00 9.40 4.27
N HIS A 62 -10.03 8.72 3.65
CA HIS A 62 -9.47 7.47 4.16
C HIS A 62 -8.42 7.68 5.25
N TYR A 63 -7.45 8.57 5.05
CA TYR A 63 -6.33 8.70 5.97
C TYR A 63 -6.51 9.83 6.98
N PHE A 64 -7.33 10.84 6.69
CA PHE A 64 -7.59 11.93 7.62
C PHE A 64 -8.90 11.70 8.39
N ILE A 65 -10.04 11.54 7.71
CA ILE A 65 -11.35 11.53 8.40
C ILE A 65 -11.65 10.17 9.05
N ARG A 66 -11.57 9.09 8.26
CA ARG A 66 -12.01 7.74 8.66
C ARG A 66 -11.34 7.18 9.93
N PRO A 67 -10.07 7.43 10.26
CA PRO A 67 -9.45 6.85 11.45
C PRO A 67 -10.08 7.33 12.77
N TRP A 68 -10.57 8.57 12.83
CA TRP A 68 -11.09 9.18 14.06
C TRP A 68 -12.27 8.44 14.69
N PRO A 69 -13.31 8.02 13.95
CA PRO A 69 -14.34 7.15 14.49
C PRO A 69 -13.81 5.91 15.22
N TRP A 70 -12.78 5.25 14.69
CA TRP A 70 -12.19 4.06 15.33
C TRP A 70 -11.35 4.43 16.56
N ILE A 71 -10.54 5.49 16.45
CA ILE A 71 -9.72 6.00 17.56
C ILE A 71 -10.62 6.41 18.73
N LEU A 72 -11.73 7.09 18.47
CA LEU A 72 -12.70 7.49 19.48
C LEU A 72 -13.28 6.30 20.24
N VAL A 73 -13.77 5.28 19.51
CA VAL A 73 -14.30 4.07 20.16
C VAL A 73 -13.21 3.34 20.95
N ALA A 74 -11.98 3.30 20.42
CA ALA A 74 -10.85 2.72 21.15
C ALA A 74 -10.55 3.49 22.45
N LEU A 75 -10.49 4.83 22.42
CA LEU A 75 -10.28 5.65 23.61
C LEU A 75 -11.40 5.46 24.65
N VAL A 76 -12.66 5.41 24.21
CA VAL A 76 -13.81 5.10 25.09
C VAL A 76 -13.66 3.71 25.69
N SER A 77 -13.23 2.71 24.91
CA SER A 77 -13.05 1.34 25.42
C SER A 77 -11.99 1.25 26.53
N VAL A 78 -10.92 2.04 26.45
CA VAL A 78 -9.88 2.08 27.49
C VAL A 78 -10.42 2.66 28.80
N VAL A 79 -11.33 3.62 28.72
CA VAL A 79 -11.97 4.23 29.90
C VAL A 79 -13.03 3.31 30.51
N LEU A 80 -13.88 2.69 29.69
CA LEU A 80 -14.96 1.82 30.17
C LEU A 80 -14.47 0.45 30.64
N PHE A 81 -13.41 -0.07 30.01
CA PHE A 81 -12.87 -1.41 30.30
C PHE A 81 -11.37 -1.37 30.64
N PRO A 82 -10.98 -0.72 31.76
CA PRO A 82 -9.58 -0.46 32.09
C PRO A 82 -8.77 -1.73 32.39
N ASN A 83 -9.44 -2.83 32.72
CA ASN A 83 -8.81 -4.10 33.13
C ASN A 83 -8.64 -5.10 31.97
N LEU A 84 -8.91 -4.71 30.72
CA LEU A 84 -8.67 -5.59 29.58
C LEU A 84 -7.17 -5.87 29.45
N SER A 85 -6.82 -7.16 29.45
CA SER A 85 -5.45 -7.57 29.15
C SER A 85 -5.06 -7.20 27.72
N GLU A 86 -3.77 -7.14 27.42
CA GLU A 86 -3.28 -6.85 26.05
C GLU A 86 -3.88 -7.82 25.01
N LYS A 87 -4.03 -9.11 25.38
CA LYS A 87 -4.64 -10.15 24.53
C LYS A 87 -6.14 -9.92 24.28
N GLU A 88 -6.80 -9.19 25.17
CA GLU A 88 -8.24 -8.92 25.11
C GLU A 88 -8.57 -7.51 24.63
N SER A 89 -7.57 -6.65 24.47
CA SER A 89 -7.71 -5.26 24.01
C SER A 89 -8.54 -5.15 22.72
N GLY A 90 -8.41 -6.11 21.79
CA GLY A 90 -9.21 -6.17 20.57
C GLY A 90 -10.72 -6.38 20.79
N LYS A 91 -11.14 -6.90 21.96
CA LYS A 91 -12.56 -7.07 22.32
C LYS A 91 -13.21 -5.75 22.73
N GLY A 92 -12.44 -4.76 23.17
CA GLY A 92 -12.94 -3.50 23.73
C GLY A 92 -13.91 -2.78 22.79
N PHE A 93 -13.60 -2.76 21.49
CA PHE A 93 -14.47 -2.18 20.47
C PHE A 93 -15.86 -2.86 20.45
N VAL A 94 -15.93 -4.19 20.51
CA VAL A 94 -17.18 -4.96 20.54
C VAL A 94 -17.93 -4.76 21.85
N MET A 95 -17.23 -4.67 22.96
CA MET A 95 -17.83 -4.42 24.27
C MET A 95 -18.49 -3.04 24.33
N VAL A 96 -17.82 -1.99 23.87
CA VAL A 96 -18.40 -0.62 23.79
C VAL A 96 -19.68 -0.64 22.96
N MET A 97 -19.67 -1.30 21.80
CA MET A 97 -20.85 -1.36 20.93
C MET A 97 -22.02 -2.08 21.58
N LYS A 98 -21.76 -3.18 22.31
CA LYS A 98 -22.81 -3.95 22.99
C LYS A 98 -23.45 -3.17 24.14
N GLU A 99 -22.66 -2.39 24.88
CA GLU A 99 -23.17 -1.61 26.01
C GLU A 99 -23.81 -0.28 25.59
N SER A 100 -23.34 0.33 24.50
CA SER A 100 -23.74 1.68 24.11
C SER A 100 -24.90 1.74 23.11
N LEU A 101 -25.27 0.62 22.45
CA LEU A 101 -26.25 0.62 21.38
C LEU A 101 -27.54 -0.15 21.75
N PRO A 102 -28.73 0.38 21.41
CA PRO A 102 -29.97 -0.39 21.51
C PRO A 102 -29.95 -1.57 20.53
N ALA A 103 -30.72 -2.62 20.81
CA ALA A 103 -30.68 -3.89 20.08
C ALA A 103 -30.80 -3.74 18.54
N GLY A 104 -31.66 -2.84 18.06
CA GLY A 104 -31.82 -2.57 16.62
C GLY A 104 -30.57 -1.95 15.98
N ALA A 105 -29.97 -0.96 16.65
CA ALA A 105 -28.75 -0.30 16.16
C ALA A 105 -27.53 -1.23 16.24
N PHE A 106 -27.43 -2.03 17.31
CA PHE A 106 -26.40 -3.06 17.44
C PHE A 106 -26.49 -4.10 16.32
N GLY A 107 -27.70 -4.58 16.02
CA GLY A 107 -27.94 -5.53 14.92
C GLY A 107 -27.60 -4.93 13.55
N LEU A 108 -27.99 -3.69 13.28
CA LEU A 108 -27.64 -2.99 12.03
C LEU A 108 -26.13 -2.84 11.87
N LEU A 109 -25.44 -2.47 12.95
CA LEU A 109 -24.00 -2.33 12.96
C LEU A 109 -23.29 -3.68 12.72
N LEU A 110 -23.76 -4.76 13.35
CA LEU A 110 -23.20 -6.11 13.12
C LEU A 110 -23.39 -6.56 11.67
N ALA A 111 -24.58 -6.31 11.09
CA ALA A 111 -24.83 -6.57 9.67
C ALA A 111 -23.89 -5.76 8.77
N GLY A 112 -23.65 -4.48 9.10
CA GLY A 112 -22.69 -3.62 8.40
C GLY A 112 -21.25 -4.16 8.48
N PHE A 113 -20.82 -4.65 9.65
CA PHE A 113 -19.52 -5.31 9.82
C PHE A 113 -19.38 -6.55 8.97
N MET A 114 -20.40 -7.41 8.97
CA MET A 114 -20.41 -8.61 8.13
C MET A 114 -20.36 -8.25 6.65
N ALA A 115 -21.14 -7.25 6.21
CA ALA A 115 -21.13 -6.78 4.83
C ALA A 115 -19.75 -6.22 4.42
N ALA A 116 -19.13 -5.41 5.27
CA ALA A 116 -17.79 -4.88 5.03
C ALA A 116 -16.73 -5.99 4.95
N TYR A 117 -16.79 -6.96 5.86
CA TYR A 117 -15.90 -8.12 5.87
C TYR A 117 -16.05 -8.98 4.60
N LEU A 118 -17.30 -9.34 4.26
CA LEU A 118 -17.62 -10.11 3.06
C LEU A 118 -17.20 -9.38 1.78
N SER A 119 -17.35 -8.06 1.72
CA SER A 119 -16.89 -7.26 0.57
C SER A 119 -15.38 -7.35 0.37
N THR A 120 -14.62 -7.44 1.47
CA THR A 120 -13.16 -7.56 1.43
C THR A 120 -12.73 -8.95 0.99
N ILE A 121 -13.34 -10.01 1.54
CA ILE A 121 -13.08 -11.40 1.11
C ILE A 121 -13.42 -11.56 -0.37
N ALA A 122 -14.61 -11.12 -0.79
CA ALA A 122 -15.05 -11.23 -2.18
C ALA A 122 -14.09 -10.49 -3.13
N THR A 123 -13.59 -9.32 -2.74
CA THR A 123 -12.58 -8.59 -3.52
C THR A 123 -11.31 -9.41 -3.70
N HIS A 124 -10.76 -9.99 -2.62
CA HIS A 124 -9.52 -10.76 -2.70
C HIS A 124 -9.68 -12.09 -3.44
N LEU A 125 -10.76 -12.82 -3.20
CA LEU A 125 -11.06 -14.08 -3.89
C LEU A 125 -11.28 -13.86 -5.39
N ASN A 126 -12.07 -12.86 -5.77
CA ASN A 126 -12.30 -12.53 -7.17
C ASN A 126 -11.02 -12.04 -7.84
N TRP A 127 -10.23 -11.20 -7.17
CA TRP A 127 -8.97 -10.70 -7.72
C TRP A 127 -7.94 -11.83 -7.92
N GLY A 128 -7.75 -12.70 -6.92
CA GLY A 128 -6.87 -13.86 -7.04
C GLY A 128 -7.33 -14.84 -8.12
N THR A 129 -8.64 -15.08 -8.23
CA THR A 129 -9.22 -15.91 -9.29
C THR A 129 -8.99 -15.30 -10.67
N SER A 130 -9.14 -13.98 -10.79
CA SER A 130 -8.94 -13.25 -12.05
C SER A 130 -7.49 -13.36 -12.55
N TYR A 131 -6.50 -13.34 -11.66
CA TYR A 131 -5.10 -13.60 -12.03
C TYR A 131 -4.90 -15.02 -12.54
N LEU A 132 -5.38 -16.02 -11.82
CA LEU A 132 -5.25 -17.41 -12.25
C LEU A 132 -5.96 -17.67 -13.59
N ILE A 133 -7.08 -17.02 -13.85
CA ILE A 133 -7.80 -17.17 -15.11
C ILE A 133 -7.12 -16.43 -16.25
N ASN A 134 -6.85 -15.13 -16.09
CA ASN A 134 -6.40 -14.28 -17.20
C ASN A 134 -4.91 -14.41 -17.49
N ASP A 135 -4.10 -14.74 -16.48
CA ASP A 135 -2.64 -14.74 -16.61
C ASP A 135 -2.08 -16.16 -16.73
N VAL A 136 -2.80 -17.18 -16.22
CA VAL A 136 -2.33 -18.58 -16.25
C VAL A 136 -3.22 -19.44 -17.14
N TYR A 137 -4.50 -19.57 -16.81
CA TYR A 137 -5.38 -20.55 -17.44
C TYR A 137 -5.68 -20.25 -18.91
N LYS A 138 -6.10 -19.00 -19.19
CA LYS A 138 -6.48 -18.56 -20.53
C LYS A 138 -5.28 -18.51 -21.50
N PRO A 139 -4.10 -17.95 -21.13
CA PRO A 139 -2.98 -17.87 -22.07
C PRO A 139 -2.25 -19.20 -22.28
N TYR A 140 -2.14 -20.04 -21.23
CA TYR A 140 -1.22 -21.19 -21.26
C TYR A 140 -1.88 -22.56 -21.14
N ILE A 141 -3.05 -22.69 -20.49
CA ILE A 141 -3.68 -24.01 -20.24
C ILE A 141 -4.72 -24.34 -21.29
N LYS A 142 -5.70 -23.45 -21.51
CA LYS A 142 -6.74 -23.62 -22.53
C LYS A 142 -7.02 -22.30 -23.23
N PRO A 143 -6.24 -21.93 -24.25
CA PRO A 143 -6.52 -20.76 -25.06
C PRO A 143 -7.80 -20.93 -25.90
N GLU A 144 -8.31 -19.80 -26.40
CA GLU A 144 -9.38 -19.72 -27.41
C GLU A 144 -10.74 -20.35 -27.03
N LYS A 145 -11.04 -20.45 -25.73
CA LYS A 145 -12.40 -20.79 -25.28
C LYS A 145 -13.33 -19.57 -25.25
N LYS A 146 -14.64 -19.86 -25.29
CA LYS A 146 -15.70 -18.88 -25.06
C LYS A 146 -15.65 -18.38 -23.62
N ASP A 147 -16.06 -17.14 -23.38
CA ASP A 147 -16.01 -16.53 -22.05
C ASP A 147 -16.80 -17.31 -20.99
N ASP A 148 -17.92 -17.95 -21.36
CA ASP A 148 -18.68 -18.84 -20.47
C ASP A 148 -17.84 -19.96 -19.86
N HIS A 149 -16.86 -20.49 -20.61
CA HIS A 149 -15.93 -21.50 -20.11
C HIS A 149 -15.05 -20.90 -19.01
N TYR A 150 -14.44 -19.75 -19.26
CA TYR A 150 -13.57 -19.10 -18.28
C TYR A 150 -14.33 -18.69 -17.03
N ILE A 151 -15.58 -18.24 -17.15
CA ILE A 151 -16.43 -17.90 -15.99
C ILE A 151 -16.72 -19.16 -15.15
N LYS A 152 -16.99 -20.31 -15.78
CA LYS A 152 -17.21 -21.58 -15.05
C LYS A 152 -15.96 -22.03 -14.31
N ILE A 153 -14.79 -21.97 -14.96
CA ILE A 153 -13.52 -22.33 -14.33
C ILE A 153 -13.16 -21.32 -13.22
N ALA A 154 -13.43 -20.04 -13.42
CA ALA A 154 -13.21 -19.00 -12.41
C ALA A 154 -13.95 -19.34 -11.12
N LYS A 155 -15.25 -19.68 -11.19
CA LYS A 155 -16.05 -20.07 -10.02
C LYS A 155 -15.48 -21.30 -9.30
N ILE A 156 -14.96 -22.27 -10.04
CA ILE A 156 -14.32 -23.47 -9.43
C ILE A 156 -13.03 -23.07 -8.70
N ILE A 157 -12.18 -22.27 -9.36
CA ILE A 157 -10.93 -21.76 -8.76
C ILE A 157 -11.23 -20.93 -7.51
N GLU A 158 -12.25 -20.08 -7.54
CA GLU A 158 -12.68 -19.25 -6.41
C GLU A 158 -13.04 -20.10 -5.19
N VAL A 159 -13.82 -21.18 -5.39
CA VAL A 159 -14.16 -22.12 -4.32
C VAL A 159 -12.93 -22.85 -3.79
N ILE A 160 -12.01 -23.27 -4.66
CA ILE A 160 -10.75 -23.92 -4.25
C ILE A 160 -9.90 -22.97 -3.41
N LEU A 161 -9.74 -21.72 -3.85
CA LEU A 161 -9.01 -20.68 -3.12
C LEU A 161 -9.65 -20.40 -1.75
N MET A 162 -10.99 -20.37 -1.69
CA MET A 162 -11.71 -20.19 -0.43
C MET A 162 -11.43 -21.36 0.53
N ILE A 163 -11.54 -22.61 0.07
CA ILE A 163 -11.26 -23.79 0.89
C ILE A 163 -9.81 -23.79 1.38
N GLY A 164 -8.84 -23.49 0.50
CA GLY A 164 -7.43 -23.39 0.87
C GLY A 164 -7.15 -22.28 1.88
N SER A 165 -7.81 -21.12 1.74
CA SER A 165 -7.69 -19.99 2.67
C SER A 165 -8.25 -20.33 4.05
N LEU A 166 -9.40 -21.01 4.10
CA LEU A 166 -9.98 -21.50 5.34
C LEU A 166 -9.08 -22.54 6.01
N TRP A 167 -8.57 -23.51 5.25
CA TRP A 167 -7.63 -24.50 5.76
C TRP A 167 -6.41 -23.84 6.39
N LEU A 168 -5.73 -22.95 5.66
CA LEU A 168 -4.56 -22.21 6.16
C LEU A 168 -4.87 -21.47 7.46
N THR A 169 -6.03 -20.80 7.51
CA THR A 169 -6.48 -20.02 8.66
C THR A 169 -6.75 -20.90 9.88
N PHE A 170 -7.36 -22.08 9.71
CA PHE A 170 -7.68 -22.96 10.83
C PHE A 170 -6.53 -23.85 11.29
N THR A 171 -5.55 -24.16 10.42
CA THR A 171 -4.49 -25.14 10.75
C THR A 171 -3.12 -24.53 10.98
N ILE A 172 -2.81 -23.37 10.39
CA ILE A 172 -1.46 -22.81 10.38
C ILE A 172 -1.39 -21.43 11.05
N LEU A 173 -2.42 -20.58 10.88
CA LEU A 173 -2.38 -19.22 11.39
C LEU A 173 -2.79 -19.13 12.86
N GLU A 174 -1.83 -18.85 13.74
CA GLU A 174 -2.09 -18.66 15.17
C GLU A 174 -2.41 -17.20 15.54
N ASN A 175 -1.78 -16.24 14.86
CA ASN A 175 -1.90 -14.82 15.18
C ASN A 175 -1.83 -13.94 13.93
N ILE A 176 -2.86 -13.10 13.75
CA ILE A 176 -2.99 -12.15 12.63
C ILE A 176 -1.78 -11.20 12.54
N SER A 177 -1.27 -10.73 13.67
CA SER A 177 -0.11 -9.82 13.73
C SER A 177 1.15 -10.47 13.19
N SER A 178 1.38 -11.75 13.48
CA SER A 178 2.53 -12.50 12.97
C SER A 178 2.40 -12.74 11.46
N THR A 179 1.21 -13.07 10.98
CA THR A 179 0.93 -13.22 9.55
C THR A 179 1.14 -11.92 8.79
N TRP A 180 0.68 -10.80 9.34
CA TRP A 180 0.85 -9.49 8.72
C TRP A 180 2.33 -9.07 8.64
N ARG A 181 3.11 -9.29 9.71
CA ARG A 181 4.56 -9.05 9.71
C ARG A 181 5.26 -9.90 8.66
N PHE A 182 4.91 -11.19 8.57
CA PHE A 182 5.44 -12.08 7.54
C PHE A 182 5.15 -11.54 6.14
N LEU A 183 3.90 -11.15 5.84
CA LEU A 183 3.54 -10.65 4.51
C LEU A 183 4.31 -9.38 4.12
N ILE A 184 4.48 -8.45 5.07
CA ILE A 184 5.27 -7.25 4.85
C ILE A 184 6.74 -7.60 4.59
N GLU A 185 7.34 -8.43 5.44
CA GLU A 185 8.76 -8.75 5.33
C GLU A 185 9.09 -9.63 4.12
N ALA A 186 8.22 -10.58 3.79
CA ALA A 186 8.35 -11.45 2.62
C ALA A 186 8.19 -10.66 1.31
N GLY A 187 7.41 -9.58 1.33
CA GLY A 187 7.27 -8.64 0.22
C GLY A 187 8.26 -7.47 0.24
N ALA A 188 9.08 -7.33 1.29
CA ALA A 188 9.96 -6.18 1.52
C ALA A 188 11.20 -6.21 0.62
N GLY A 189 11.02 -5.83 -0.65
CA GLY A 189 12.10 -5.76 -1.62
C GLY A 189 11.62 -5.46 -3.04
N VAL A 190 10.43 -5.94 -3.39
CA VAL A 190 9.85 -5.72 -4.72
C VAL A 190 9.53 -4.26 -5.00
N GLY A 191 9.21 -3.49 -3.97
CA GLY A 191 8.80 -2.10 -4.14
C GLY A 191 9.90 -1.20 -4.73
N PHE A 192 11.18 -1.52 -4.52
CA PHE A 192 12.28 -0.84 -5.20
C PHE A 192 12.17 -0.99 -6.72
N ALA A 193 12.04 -2.22 -7.23
CA ALA A 193 11.92 -2.47 -8.66
C ALA A 193 10.68 -1.76 -9.24
N LEU A 194 9.55 -1.85 -8.54
CA LEU A 194 8.28 -1.26 -8.97
C LEU A 194 8.30 0.28 -9.04
N ILE A 195 9.01 0.95 -8.12
CA ILE A 195 9.16 2.41 -8.11
C ILE A 195 10.25 2.83 -9.11
N PHE A 196 11.46 2.28 -8.98
CA PHE A 196 12.62 2.81 -9.69
C PHE A 196 12.61 2.52 -11.19
N ARG A 197 11.88 1.51 -11.67
CA ARG A 197 11.72 1.25 -13.11
C ARG A 197 11.11 2.44 -13.87
N TRP A 198 10.34 3.29 -13.19
CA TRP A 198 9.80 4.51 -13.79
C TRP A 198 10.86 5.59 -14.00
N PHE A 199 11.95 5.57 -13.23
CA PHE A 199 12.99 6.61 -13.21
C PHE A 199 14.31 6.17 -13.83
N ILE A 200 14.56 4.86 -13.93
CA ILE A 200 15.81 4.26 -14.41
C ILE A 200 15.50 3.25 -15.51
N PRO A 201 16.06 3.40 -16.73
CA PRO A 201 15.83 2.49 -17.85
C PRO A 201 16.46 1.10 -17.66
N GLY A 202 17.40 0.96 -16.71
CA GLY A 202 18.19 -0.25 -16.50
C GLY A 202 17.53 -1.34 -15.66
N ILE A 203 16.40 -1.08 -15.00
CA ILE A 203 15.69 -2.14 -14.25
C ILE A 203 14.87 -2.96 -15.25
N ASN A 204 15.23 -4.23 -15.42
CA ASN A 204 14.60 -5.15 -16.36
C ASN A 204 13.74 -6.21 -15.66
N ALA A 205 13.12 -7.08 -16.46
CA ALA A 205 12.21 -8.13 -15.96
C ALA A 205 12.89 -9.12 -15.01
N TRP A 206 14.18 -9.42 -15.20
CA TRP A 206 14.94 -10.31 -14.31
C TRP A 206 15.17 -9.67 -12.94
N GLY A 207 15.50 -8.37 -12.91
CA GLY A 207 15.60 -7.60 -11.68
C GLY A 207 14.27 -7.59 -10.91
N GLU A 208 13.15 -7.34 -11.61
CA GLU A 208 11.83 -7.36 -10.99
C GLU A 208 11.45 -8.75 -10.44
N LEU A 209 11.72 -9.82 -11.20
CA LEU A 209 11.47 -11.20 -10.78
C LEU A 209 12.24 -11.56 -9.50
N VAL A 210 13.54 -11.22 -9.45
CA VAL A 210 14.34 -11.46 -8.25
C VAL A 210 13.85 -10.60 -7.09
N GLY A 211 13.35 -9.39 -7.35
CA GLY A 211 12.70 -8.53 -6.36
C GLY A 211 11.48 -9.17 -5.67
N PHE A 212 10.77 -10.07 -6.35
CA PHE A 212 9.65 -10.83 -5.77
C PHE A 212 10.10 -12.05 -4.95
N ILE A 213 11.16 -12.73 -5.39
CA ILE A 213 11.55 -14.03 -4.81
C ILE A 213 12.56 -13.87 -3.68
N PHE A 214 13.56 -13.02 -3.87
CA PHE A 214 14.68 -12.86 -2.94
C PHE A 214 14.31 -12.39 -1.52
N PRO A 215 13.35 -11.47 -1.30
CA PRO A 215 12.99 -11.08 0.08
C PRO A 215 12.37 -12.24 0.87
N MET A 216 11.70 -13.19 0.22
CA MET A 216 11.22 -14.41 0.88
C MET A 216 12.38 -15.31 1.32
N ILE A 217 13.39 -15.48 0.46
CA ILE A 217 14.60 -16.24 0.78
C ILE A 217 15.36 -15.59 1.94
N LEU A 218 15.55 -14.27 1.88
CA LEU A 218 16.18 -13.51 2.95
C LEU A 218 15.38 -13.57 4.25
N HIS A 219 14.05 -13.53 4.20
CA HIS A 219 13.23 -13.67 5.41
C HIS A 219 13.46 -15.03 6.09
N ILE A 220 13.45 -16.12 5.32
CA ILE A 220 13.74 -17.47 5.85
C ILE A 220 15.17 -17.53 6.39
N PHE A 221 16.14 -17.00 5.64
CA PHE A 221 17.55 -17.00 6.04
C PHE A 221 17.79 -16.20 7.34
N ASN A 222 17.26 -14.99 7.41
CA ASN A 222 17.35 -14.11 8.58
C ASN A 222 16.73 -14.76 9.82
N LYS A 223 15.56 -15.38 9.66
CA LYS A 223 14.84 -16.04 10.77
C LYS A 223 15.56 -17.28 11.29
N PHE A 224 16.00 -18.18 10.40
CA PHE A 224 16.49 -19.50 10.80
C PHE A 224 18.02 -19.59 10.97
N TYR A 225 18.80 -18.73 10.31
CA TYR A 225 20.27 -18.79 10.35
C TYR A 225 20.91 -17.62 11.08
N LEU A 226 20.42 -16.39 10.88
CA LEU A 226 21.00 -15.21 11.53
C LEU A 226 20.32 -14.84 12.85
N GLY A 227 19.15 -15.40 13.15
CA GLY A 227 18.37 -15.06 14.34
C GLY A 227 17.91 -13.59 14.37
N ILE A 228 17.78 -12.95 13.20
CA ILE A 228 17.33 -11.56 13.11
C ILE A 228 15.81 -11.55 13.09
N GLU A 229 15.23 -11.00 14.14
CA GLU A 229 13.77 -10.91 14.29
C GLU A 229 13.20 -9.57 13.80
N SER A 230 11.88 -9.58 13.59
CA SER A 230 11.08 -8.39 13.32
C SER A 230 11.16 -7.38 14.48
N PRO A 231 11.30 -6.07 14.24
CA PRO A 231 11.25 -5.39 12.93
C PRO A 231 12.57 -5.30 12.19
N TYR A 232 13.70 -5.72 12.76
CA TYR A 232 15.01 -5.46 12.17
C TYR A 232 15.22 -6.21 10.85
N SER A 233 14.65 -7.41 10.73
CA SER A 233 14.69 -8.23 9.51
C SER A 233 14.20 -7.49 8.25
N ILE A 234 13.27 -6.54 8.36
CA ILE A 234 12.75 -5.80 7.19
C ILE A 234 13.83 -4.95 6.52
N TYR A 235 14.79 -4.41 7.29
CA TYR A 235 15.88 -3.60 6.74
C TYR A 235 16.81 -4.47 5.89
N TYR A 236 17.17 -5.65 6.41
CA TYR A 236 18.00 -6.62 5.70
C TYR A 236 17.29 -7.14 4.44
N ASN A 237 16.00 -7.48 4.55
CA ASN A 237 15.20 -7.91 3.40
C ASN A 237 15.14 -6.82 2.33
N ALA A 238 14.79 -5.59 2.71
CA ALA A 238 14.63 -4.48 1.78
C ALA A 238 15.94 -4.10 1.10
N PHE A 239 16.97 -3.78 1.87
CA PHE A 239 18.25 -3.32 1.30
C PHE A 239 19.03 -4.46 0.62
N GLY A 240 18.97 -5.67 1.17
CA GLY A 240 19.52 -6.86 0.51
C GLY A 240 18.86 -7.12 -0.84
N THR A 241 17.53 -6.93 -0.91
CA THR A 241 16.80 -7.06 -2.17
C THR A 241 17.15 -5.94 -3.16
N VAL A 242 17.30 -4.69 -2.70
CA VAL A 242 17.76 -3.59 -3.57
C VAL A 242 19.09 -3.95 -4.25
N ILE A 243 20.06 -4.45 -3.48
CA ILE A 243 21.37 -4.84 -3.99
C ILE A 243 21.22 -5.91 -5.07
N ILE A 244 20.49 -7.00 -4.79
CA ILE A 244 20.36 -8.09 -5.77
C ILE A 244 19.58 -7.64 -7.01
N VAL A 245 18.55 -6.78 -6.86
CA VAL A 245 17.79 -6.25 -8.01
C VAL A 245 18.71 -5.44 -8.91
N VAL A 246 19.56 -4.58 -8.35
CA VAL A 246 20.52 -3.79 -9.12
C VAL A 246 21.55 -4.69 -9.80
N LEU A 247 22.14 -5.65 -9.07
CA LEU A 247 23.12 -6.59 -9.63
C LEU A 247 22.53 -7.42 -10.76
N VAL A 248 21.36 -8.04 -10.54
CA VAL A 248 20.69 -8.86 -11.55
C VAL A 248 20.29 -8.01 -12.74
N SER A 249 19.74 -6.82 -12.54
CA SER A 249 19.38 -5.92 -13.65
C SER A 249 20.60 -5.51 -14.48
N TYR A 250 21.76 -5.36 -13.85
CA TYR A 250 23.01 -4.99 -14.51
C TYR A 250 23.65 -6.15 -15.31
N PHE A 251 23.60 -7.38 -14.77
CA PHE A 251 24.26 -8.53 -15.38
C PHE A 251 23.36 -9.38 -16.30
N SER A 252 22.04 -9.21 -16.22
CA SER A 252 21.10 -9.92 -17.08
C SER A 252 20.88 -9.21 -18.42
N GLU A 253 20.13 -9.86 -19.31
CA GLU A 253 19.83 -9.33 -20.64
C GLU A 253 19.15 -7.95 -20.54
N GLU A 254 19.73 -6.95 -21.22
CA GLU A 254 19.16 -5.61 -21.27
C GLU A 254 17.80 -5.60 -21.98
N THR A 255 16.90 -4.73 -21.53
CA THR A 255 15.63 -4.51 -22.22
C THR A 255 15.89 -3.97 -23.61
N LYS A 256 15.25 -4.60 -24.62
CA LYS A 256 15.37 -4.19 -26.04
C LYS A 256 15.16 -2.68 -26.22
N PRO A 257 16.04 -1.99 -26.97
CA PRO A 257 15.98 -0.53 -27.13
C PRO A 257 14.61 -0.02 -27.62
N GLU A 258 13.94 -0.77 -28.50
CA GLU A 258 12.65 -0.40 -29.08
C GLU A 258 11.54 -0.35 -28.01
N ILE A 259 11.60 -1.23 -27.01
CA ILE A 259 10.65 -1.25 -25.89
C ILE A 259 10.88 -0.03 -25.00
N LEU A 260 12.14 0.28 -24.67
CA LEU A 260 12.50 1.45 -23.86
C LEU A 260 12.14 2.76 -24.56
N GLU A 261 12.36 2.86 -25.87
CA GLU A 261 11.98 4.02 -26.67
C GLU A 261 10.45 4.18 -26.73
N GLY A 262 9.72 3.08 -26.92
CA GLY A 262 8.25 3.07 -26.88
C GLY A 262 7.71 3.54 -25.53
N PHE A 263 8.30 3.05 -24.43
CA PHE A 263 7.98 3.50 -23.08
C PHE A 263 8.29 5.00 -22.91
N TYR A 264 9.48 5.45 -23.31
CA TYR A 264 9.90 6.84 -23.18
C TYR A 264 8.96 7.81 -23.91
N LYS A 265 8.58 7.49 -25.16
CA LYS A 265 7.64 8.30 -25.96
C LYS A 265 6.23 8.34 -25.36
N LYS A 266 5.74 7.21 -24.85
CA LYS A 266 4.37 7.09 -24.32
C LYS A 266 4.22 7.70 -22.93
N VAL A 267 5.18 7.43 -22.05
CA VAL A 267 5.11 7.79 -20.63
C VAL A 267 5.73 9.15 -20.35
N ASN A 268 6.71 9.58 -21.16
CA ASN A 268 7.49 10.80 -20.93
C ASN A 268 8.01 10.86 -19.46
N PRO A 269 8.80 9.85 -19.04
CA PRO A 269 9.17 9.69 -17.65
C PRO A 269 10.04 10.88 -17.17
N PRO A 270 9.83 11.35 -15.92
CA PRO A 270 10.63 12.43 -15.36
C PRO A 270 12.04 11.95 -14.97
N GLY A 271 13.01 12.85 -15.03
CA GLY A 271 14.35 12.63 -14.45
C GLY A 271 15.50 12.90 -15.41
N ILE A 272 16.70 13.09 -14.85
CA ILE A 272 17.91 13.38 -15.62
C ILE A 272 18.41 12.13 -16.36
N ILE A 273 18.22 10.95 -15.75
CA ILE A 273 18.66 9.66 -16.31
C ILE A 273 18.00 9.42 -17.67
N TRP A 274 16.67 9.55 -17.75
CA TRP A 274 15.94 9.43 -19.01
C TRP A 274 16.31 10.49 -20.05
N ARG A 275 16.59 11.74 -19.64
CA ARG A 275 17.05 12.79 -20.56
C ARG A 275 18.41 12.48 -21.16
N ASN A 276 19.36 12.02 -20.34
CA ASN A 276 20.68 11.62 -20.80
C ASN A 276 20.58 10.38 -21.69
N TRP A 277 19.74 9.41 -21.31
CA TRP A 277 19.47 8.21 -22.11
C TRP A 277 18.94 8.55 -23.51
N ALA A 278 17.98 9.47 -23.60
CA ALA A 278 17.42 9.93 -24.88
C ALA A 278 18.45 10.73 -25.71
N LYS A 279 19.18 11.66 -25.07
CA LYS A 279 20.21 12.47 -25.71
C LYS A 279 21.32 11.61 -26.33
N ASN A 280 21.79 10.60 -25.60
CA ASN A 280 22.84 9.69 -26.06
C ASN A 280 22.40 8.81 -27.24
N ARG A 281 21.09 8.70 -27.50
CA ARG A 281 20.50 7.91 -28.59
C ARG A 281 19.92 8.77 -29.72
N GLY A 282 20.10 10.09 -29.65
CA GLY A 282 19.55 11.01 -30.66
C GLY A 282 18.01 11.12 -30.63
N ILE A 283 17.36 10.72 -29.53
CA ILE A 283 15.91 10.77 -29.37
C ILE A 283 15.50 12.17 -28.86
N PRO A 284 14.40 12.78 -29.36
CA PRO A 284 13.90 14.05 -28.86
C PRO A 284 13.66 14.01 -27.34
N VAL A 285 14.14 15.02 -26.62
CA VAL A 285 13.94 15.11 -25.17
C VAL A 285 12.55 15.67 -24.88
N TYR A 286 11.68 14.85 -24.31
CA TYR A 286 10.37 15.27 -23.83
C TYR A 286 10.46 15.84 -22.42
N HIS A 287 9.61 16.82 -22.13
CA HIS A 287 9.45 17.38 -20.78
C HIS A 287 8.12 16.90 -20.19
N PRO A 288 8.14 16.24 -19.01
CA PRO A 288 6.93 15.77 -18.37
C PRO A 288 6.04 16.94 -17.95
N TYR A 289 4.72 16.71 -17.97
CA TYR A 289 3.72 17.70 -17.55
C TYR A 289 3.99 18.22 -16.12
N ILE A 290 4.44 17.33 -15.23
CA ILE A 290 4.91 17.68 -13.88
C ILE A 290 6.35 17.19 -13.72
N ASN A 291 7.26 18.12 -13.41
CA ASN A 291 8.65 17.75 -13.13
C ASN A 291 8.81 17.11 -11.75
N LEU A 292 9.87 16.32 -11.57
CA LEU A 292 10.11 15.57 -10.35
C LEU A 292 10.15 16.43 -9.08
N TYR A 293 10.70 17.65 -9.18
CA TYR A 293 10.74 18.60 -8.07
C TYR A 293 9.34 19.03 -7.62
N SER A 294 8.46 19.36 -8.58
CA SER A 294 7.06 19.71 -8.29
C SER A 294 6.33 18.51 -7.71
N SER A 295 6.55 17.31 -8.24
CA SER A 295 5.96 16.08 -7.71
C SER A 295 6.40 15.81 -6.27
N ALA A 296 7.69 15.99 -5.94
CA ALA A 296 8.19 15.80 -4.59
C ALA A 296 7.56 16.80 -3.60
N ILE A 297 7.43 18.07 -3.99
CA ILE A 297 6.73 19.08 -3.18
C ILE A 297 5.26 18.70 -2.97
N LEU A 298 4.56 18.24 -4.01
CA LEU A 298 3.17 17.81 -3.91
C LEU A 298 3.01 16.60 -2.98
N VAL A 299 3.92 15.63 -3.03
CA VAL A 299 3.93 14.47 -2.12
C VAL A 299 4.19 14.92 -0.68
N ILE A 300 5.26 15.69 -0.44
CA ILE A 300 5.62 16.15 0.91
C ILE A 300 4.50 17.02 1.50
N SER A 301 3.97 17.97 0.73
CA SER A 301 2.83 18.78 1.18
C SER A 301 1.57 17.94 1.38
N GLY A 302 1.31 16.91 0.57
CA GLY A 302 0.26 15.93 0.78
C GLY A 302 0.37 15.21 2.13
N LEU A 303 1.56 14.70 2.44
CA LEU A 303 1.82 14.03 3.73
C LEU A 303 1.65 14.99 4.90
N ILE A 304 2.25 16.19 4.83
CA ILE A 304 2.09 17.21 5.87
C ILE A 304 0.61 17.57 6.05
N PHE A 305 -0.15 17.71 4.97
CA PHE A 305 -1.59 18.00 5.05
C PHE A 305 -2.35 16.91 5.81
N ILE A 306 -2.13 15.63 5.45
CA ILE A 306 -2.82 14.50 6.08
C ILE A 306 -2.43 14.36 7.56
N PHE A 307 -1.14 14.36 7.90
CA PHE A 307 -0.70 14.22 9.28
C PHE A 307 -1.12 15.40 10.14
N SER A 308 -0.97 16.63 9.64
CA SER A 308 -1.40 17.82 10.37
C SER A 308 -2.92 17.84 10.55
N GLY A 309 -3.68 17.45 9.53
CA GLY A 309 -5.13 17.31 9.64
C GLY A 309 -5.53 16.28 10.70
N LEU A 310 -4.88 15.12 10.72
CA LEU A 310 -5.09 14.10 11.76
C LEU A 310 -4.90 14.68 13.15
N PHE A 311 -3.74 15.27 13.44
CA PHE A 311 -3.48 15.86 14.76
C PHE A 311 -4.40 17.04 15.09
N LEU A 312 -4.75 17.87 14.10
CA LEU A 312 -5.68 18.97 14.28
C LEU A 312 -7.04 18.47 14.76
N LEU A 313 -7.62 17.52 14.04
CA LEU A 313 -8.93 16.96 14.39
C LEU A 313 -8.89 16.23 15.73
N GLY A 314 -7.78 15.57 16.05
CA GLY A 314 -7.58 14.96 17.36
C GLY A 314 -7.55 15.94 18.50
N ASN A 315 -6.76 16.99 18.38
CA ASN A 315 -6.67 18.02 19.40
C ASN A 315 -8.02 18.74 19.59
N LEU A 316 -8.79 18.94 18.51
CA LEU A 316 -10.16 19.49 18.60
C LEU A 316 -11.12 18.55 19.34
N ILE A 317 -11.12 17.27 18.99
CA ILE A 317 -11.97 16.24 19.61
C ILE A 317 -11.63 16.07 21.10
N LEU A 318 -10.35 16.12 21.45
CA LEU A 318 -9.84 15.98 22.82
C LEU A 318 -9.89 17.30 23.61
N LEU A 319 -10.45 18.37 23.03
CA LEU A 319 -10.58 19.70 23.64
C LEU A 319 -9.24 20.35 24.02
N GLU A 320 -8.14 19.93 23.39
CA GLU A 320 -6.79 20.48 23.57
C GLU A 320 -6.55 21.66 22.60
N TYR A 321 -7.37 22.70 22.70
CA TYR A 321 -7.41 23.80 21.72
C TYR A 321 -6.05 24.50 21.51
N GLU A 322 -5.23 24.64 22.56
CA GLU A 322 -3.90 25.27 22.45
C GLU A 322 -2.98 24.49 21.50
N LYS A 323 -3.11 23.16 21.45
CA LYS A 323 -2.30 22.30 20.58
C LYS A 323 -2.80 22.29 19.13
N THR A 324 -3.89 22.97 18.80
CA THR A 324 -4.43 23.02 17.43
C THR A 324 -3.68 23.98 16.51
N ILE A 325 -2.98 24.97 17.09
CA ILE A 325 -2.32 26.05 16.33
C ILE A 325 -1.27 25.50 15.36
N ILE A 326 -0.35 24.66 15.85
CA ILE A 326 0.75 24.12 15.03
C ILE A 326 0.23 23.25 13.88
N PRO A 327 -0.64 22.23 14.12
CA PRO A 327 -1.23 21.45 13.04
C PRO A 327 -2.03 22.29 12.05
N LEU A 328 -2.78 23.30 12.50
CA LEU A 328 -3.54 24.18 11.60
C LEU A 328 -2.63 24.98 10.67
N LEU A 329 -1.52 25.51 11.19
CA LEU A 329 -0.53 26.24 10.38
C LEU A 329 0.09 25.35 9.30
N PHE A 330 0.55 24.14 9.67
CA PHE A 330 1.13 23.20 8.71
C PHE A 330 0.10 22.71 7.69
N MET A 331 -1.13 22.46 8.10
CA MET A 331 -2.22 22.06 7.21
C MET A 331 -2.54 23.18 6.21
N THR A 332 -2.62 24.43 6.67
CA THR A 332 -2.91 25.59 5.81
C THR A 332 -1.77 25.85 4.83
N PHE A 333 -0.52 25.82 5.31
CA PHE A 333 0.67 26.00 4.48
C PHE A 333 0.77 24.90 3.41
N SER A 334 0.56 23.63 3.78
CA SER A 334 0.60 22.52 2.84
C SER A 334 -0.54 22.58 1.81
N ALA A 335 -1.75 22.97 2.21
CA ALA A 335 -2.86 23.20 1.28
C ALA A 335 -2.54 24.33 0.28
N PHE A 336 -1.94 25.42 0.76
CA PHE A 336 -1.47 26.51 -0.11
C PHE A 336 -0.41 26.02 -1.11
N MET A 337 0.58 25.24 -0.65
CA MET A 337 1.61 24.67 -1.53
C MET A 337 1.01 23.75 -2.60
N GLN A 338 0.07 22.87 -2.25
CA GLN A 338 -0.62 22.03 -3.22
C GLN A 338 -1.37 22.87 -4.25
N PHE A 339 -2.15 23.86 -3.79
CA PHE A 339 -2.89 24.74 -4.68
C PHE A 339 -1.98 25.54 -5.61
N TRP A 340 -0.88 26.10 -5.10
CA TRP A 340 0.08 26.88 -5.87
C TRP A 340 0.73 26.06 -6.98
N PHE A 341 1.23 24.86 -6.66
CA PHE A 341 1.92 24.00 -7.63
C PHE A 341 0.96 23.36 -8.64
N LEU A 342 -0.30 23.11 -8.26
CA LEU A 342 -1.34 22.65 -9.19
C LEU A 342 -1.89 23.78 -10.08
N LYS A 343 -2.01 25.02 -9.58
CA LYS A 343 -2.58 26.16 -10.33
C LYS A 343 -1.59 26.81 -11.29
N LYS A 344 -0.31 26.95 -10.92
CA LYS A 344 0.74 27.62 -11.73
C LYS A 344 0.92 27.02 -13.14
N LYS A 345 0.28 25.89 -13.44
CA LYS A 345 0.50 25.10 -14.66
C LYS A 345 -0.78 24.75 -15.43
N LYS A 346 -1.89 25.42 -15.13
CA LYS A 346 -3.09 25.48 -16.00
C LYS A 346 -3.02 26.59 -17.06
N GLY A 347 -1.96 27.41 -17.04
CA GLY A 347 -1.72 28.51 -17.98
C GLY A 347 -0.51 28.23 -18.86
#